data_AF-A0A2E9Z265-F1
#
_entry.id   AF-A0A2E9Z265-F1
#
_cell.length_a   1.000
_cell.length_b   1.000
_cell.length_c   1.000
_cell.angle_alpha   90.00
_cell.angle_beta   90.00
_cell.angle_gamma   90.00
#
_symmetry.space_group_name_H-M   'P 1'
#
loop_
_entity.id
_entity.type
_entity.pdbx_description
1 polymer ?
#
loop_
_entity_poly.entity_id
_entity_poly.type
_entity_poly.pdbx_seq_one_letter_code
_entity_poly.pdbx_strand_id
1 'polypeptide(L)'
;METGVAKELLNGIEDFEHVLAENADNHVIACIVAQTHIDIGWAWRGTACDDEIPLRNLEAFNAHFERAYDIIAPFIDRFPTSPLVVATHCAQVTGAGGKTHKIADQYERLIDLNQHNPRPMRAMGSHLLPRWFGSYDQLELEARRTAARTEHIWGAGGYTWVQFDAISNDDVACANLDLPFFIDGLRDILTRCPTPHTANLLAAYCANTMGQGVSENEQADHIRRQIADCTEWIVREHITELHPMIWAHAAHGFDNNLHIRSPQKFAASGRDDALRIMANLFKSEIAAGNSIVFTPEGPRAIAT
;
A
#
# COMPACT_ATOMS: atom_id res chain seq x y z
N MET A 1 15.37 -30.81 2.15
CA MET A 1 15.26 -29.70 3.12
C MET A 1 13.90 -28.99 3.06
N GLU A 2 13.20 -29.00 1.92
CA GLU A 2 11.88 -28.33 1.74
C GLU A 2 10.69 -28.98 2.49
N THR A 3 10.81 -30.21 2.98
CA THR A 3 9.69 -30.95 3.58
C THR A 3 9.43 -30.65 5.07
N GLY A 4 10.39 -30.07 5.79
CA GLY A 4 10.26 -29.75 7.21
C GLY A 4 9.47 -28.47 7.46
N VAL A 5 9.83 -27.40 6.75
CA VAL A 5 9.18 -26.08 6.88
C VAL A 5 7.73 -26.11 6.41
N ALA A 6 7.43 -26.81 5.31
CA ALA A 6 6.05 -26.98 4.85
C ALA A 6 5.18 -27.74 5.87
N LYS A 7 5.76 -28.73 6.56
CA LYS A 7 5.08 -29.48 7.62
C LYS A 7 4.85 -28.63 8.86
N GLU A 8 5.82 -27.84 9.28
CA GLU A 8 5.68 -26.92 10.41
C GLU A 8 4.66 -25.81 10.14
N LEU A 9 4.59 -25.30 8.91
CA LEU A 9 3.58 -24.33 8.49
C LEU A 9 2.16 -24.93 8.51
N LEU A 10 2.01 -26.16 8.01
CA LEU A 10 0.73 -26.88 8.05
C LEU A 10 0.28 -27.17 9.50
N ASN A 11 1.21 -27.57 10.37
CA ASN A 11 0.90 -27.74 11.79
C ASN A 11 0.47 -26.41 12.45
N GLY A 12 1.12 -25.30 12.08
CA GLY A 12 0.80 -23.98 12.64
C GLY A 12 -0.60 -23.47 12.27
N ILE A 13 -1.05 -23.69 11.04
CA ILE A 13 -2.42 -23.33 10.64
C ILE A 13 -3.46 -24.28 11.25
N GLU A 14 -3.13 -25.57 11.42
CA GLU A 14 -3.98 -26.52 12.14
C GLU A 14 -4.21 -26.12 13.60
N ASP A 15 -3.18 -25.64 14.30
CA ASP A 15 -3.30 -25.15 15.68
C ASP A 15 -4.25 -23.92 15.76
N PHE A 16 -4.16 -22.99 14.80
CA PHE A 16 -5.09 -21.86 14.72
C PHE A 16 -6.53 -22.31 14.48
N GLU A 17 -6.74 -23.32 13.64
CA GLU A 17 -8.06 -23.90 13.39
C GLU A 17 -8.64 -24.58 14.64
N HIS A 18 -7.79 -25.21 15.47
CA HIS A 18 -8.22 -25.75 16.76
C HIS A 18 -8.66 -24.64 17.72
N VAL A 19 -7.88 -23.57 17.83
CA VAL A 19 -8.25 -22.40 18.65
C VAL A 19 -9.56 -21.78 18.17
N LEU A 20 -9.79 -21.71 16.85
CA LEU A 20 -11.05 -21.26 16.28
C LEU A 20 -12.21 -22.18 16.66
N ALA A 21 -12.03 -23.49 16.58
CA ALA A 21 -13.06 -24.47 16.95
C ALA A 21 -13.46 -24.35 18.43
N GLU A 22 -12.48 -24.13 19.32
CA GLU A 22 -12.70 -23.90 20.75
C GLU A 22 -13.41 -22.55 21.03
N ASN A 23 -13.32 -21.59 20.10
CA ASN A 23 -13.83 -20.23 20.25
C ASN A 23 -14.74 -19.82 19.08
N ALA A 24 -15.63 -20.71 18.64
CA ALA A 24 -16.37 -20.59 17.39
C ALA A 24 -17.24 -19.32 17.25
N ASP A 25 -17.61 -18.65 18.34
CA ASP A 25 -18.39 -17.40 18.34
C ASP A 25 -17.55 -16.12 18.49
N ASN A 26 -16.22 -16.24 18.64
CA ASN A 26 -15.33 -15.10 18.79
C ASN A 26 -14.89 -14.55 17.43
N HIS A 27 -15.54 -13.47 16.98
CA HIS A 27 -15.25 -12.82 15.70
C HIS A 27 -13.80 -12.32 15.57
N VAL A 28 -13.12 -12.00 16.67
CA VAL A 28 -11.72 -11.55 16.63
C VAL A 28 -10.80 -12.71 16.28
N ILE A 29 -11.00 -13.87 16.92
CA ILE A 29 -10.26 -15.10 16.61
C ILE A 29 -10.57 -15.53 15.18
N ALA A 30 -11.84 -15.52 14.77
CA ALA A 30 -12.23 -15.81 13.39
C ALA A 30 -11.53 -14.89 12.37
N CYS A 31 -11.45 -13.58 12.63
CA CYS A 31 -10.73 -12.65 11.74
C CYS A 31 -9.24 -12.95 11.68
N ILE A 32 -8.58 -13.25 12.81
CA ILE A 32 -7.16 -13.60 12.83
C ILE A 32 -6.90 -14.84 11.99
N VAL A 33 -7.67 -15.92 12.22
CA VAL A 33 -7.47 -17.18 11.47
C VAL A 33 -7.77 -16.98 9.99
N ALA A 34 -8.84 -16.26 9.63
CA ALA A 34 -9.15 -15.95 8.24
C ALA A 34 -8.06 -15.09 7.56
N GLN A 35 -7.51 -14.08 8.24
CA GLN A 35 -6.39 -13.29 7.71
C GLN A 35 -5.14 -14.16 7.52
N THR A 36 -4.85 -15.08 8.44
CA THR A 36 -3.76 -16.05 8.26
C THR A 36 -3.97 -16.91 7.01
N HIS A 37 -5.19 -17.39 6.75
CA HIS A 37 -5.48 -18.10 5.50
C HIS A 37 -5.26 -17.21 4.27
N ILE A 38 -5.69 -15.95 4.30
CA ILE A 38 -5.48 -14.98 3.20
C ILE A 38 -3.99 -14.79 2.93
N ASP A 39 -3.18 -14.59 3.98
CA ASP A 39 -1.73 -14.41 3.87
C ASP A 39 -1.04 -15.65 3.29
N ILE A 40 -1.42 -16.85 3.74
CA ILE A 40 -0.91 -18.12 3.18
C ILE A 40 -1.33 -18.27 1.71
N GLY A 41 -2.56 -17.89 1.39
CA GLY A 41 -3.05 -17.88 0.01
C GLY A 41 -2.15 -17.01 -0.88
N TRP A 42 -1.91 -15.76 -0.48
CA TRP A 42 -1.02 -14.86 -1.22
C TRP A 42 0.40 -15.40 -1.35
N ALA A 43 0.93 -16.05 -0.31
CA ALA A 43 2.24 -16.69 -0.37
C ALA A 43 2.29 -17.83 -1.41
N TRP A 44 1.22 -18.60 -1.57
CA TRP A 44 1.11 -19.61 -2.63
C TRP A 44 1.02 -19.00 -4.03
N ARG A 45 0.16 -17.99 -4.20
CA ARG A 45 -0.04 -17.32 -5.50
C ARG A 45 1.24 -16.65 -5.99
N GLY A 46 1.97 -16.00 -5.07
CA GLY A 46 3.14 -15.19 -5.39
C GLY A 46 2.77 -13.92 -6.19
N THR A 47 3.80 -13.32 -6.80
CA THR A 47 3.72 -12.03 -7.52
C THR A 47 3.64 -12.18 -9.05
N ALA A 48 3.59 -13.41 -9.57
CA ALA A 48 3.55 -13.67 -11.00
C ALA A 48 2.23 -13.20 -11.66
N CYS A 49 2.29 -12.96 -12.97
CA CYS A 49 1.11 -12.74 -13.80
C CYS A 49 0.23 -14.00 -13.84
N ASP A 50 -1.09 -13.84 -14.04
CA ASP A 50 -2.06 -14.92 -13.90
C ASP A 50 -1.77 -16.15 -14.79
N ASP A 51 -1.18 -15.93 -15.96
CA ASP A 51 -0.80 -16.97 -16.93
C ASP A 51 0.48 -17.73 -16.55
N GLU A 52 1.24 -17.25 -15.58
CA GLU A 52 2.50 -17.84 -15.12
C GLU A 52 2.37 -18.59 -13.77
N ILE A 53 1.18 -18.56 -13.15
CA ILE A 53 0.95 -19.21 -11.85
C ILE A 53 0.73 -20.72 -12.05
N PRO A 54 1.54 -21.59 -11.41
CA PRO A 54 1.33 -23.03 -11.48
C PRO A 54 -0.06 -23.42 -10.95
N LEU A 55 -0.76 -24.34 -11.64
CA LEU A 55 -2.12 -24.77 -11.25
C LEU A 55 -2.21 -25.16 -9.77
N ARG A 56 -1.24 -25.92 -9.25
CA ARG A 56 -1.17 -26.31 -7.83
C ARG A 56 -1.19 -25.10 -6.88
N ASN A 57 -0.46 -24.04 -7.24
CA ASN A 57 -0.39 -22.83 -6.42
C ASN A 57 -1.71 -22.06 -6.48
N LEU A 58 -2.37 -22.02 -7.64
CA LEU A 58 -3.69 -21.42 -7.80
C LEU A 58 -4.77 -22.19 -7.02
N GLU A 59 -4.73 -23.53 -7.04
CA GLU A 59 -5.61 -24.39 -6.24
C GLU A 59 -5.42 -24.15 -4.73
N ALA A 60 -4.16 -24.06 -4.27
CA ALA A 60 -3.87 -23.75 -2.88
C ALA A 60 -4.34 -22.34 -2.48
N PHE A 61 -4.08 -21.33 -3.32
CA PHE A 61 -4.60 -19.97 -3.14
C PHE A 61 -6.12 -19.98 -2.97
N ASN A 62 -6.85 -20.61 -3.90
CA ASN A 62 -8.31 -20.67 -3.86
C ASN A 62 -8.82 -21.38 -2.61
N ALA A 63 -8.24 -22.52 -2.24
CA ALA A 63 -8.65 -23.28 -1.05
C ALA A 63 -8.49 -22.46 0.24
N HIS A 64 -7.39 -21.71 0.38
CA HIS A 64 -7.18 -20.83 1.52
C HIS A 64 -8.18 -19.65 1.53
N PHE A 65 -8.48 -19.05 0.39
CA PHE A 65 -9.46 -17.97 0.29
C PHE A 65 -10.90 -18.44 0.57
N GLU A 66 -11.29 -19.61 0.05
CA GLU A 66 -12.56 -20.25 0.37
C GLU A 66 -12.69 -20.52 1.86
N ARG A 67 -11.64 -21.08 2.48
CA ARG A 67 -11.65 -21.31 3.93
C ARG A 67 -11.75 -20.02 4.73
N ALA A 68 -11.01 -18.98 4.36
CA ALA A 68 -11.11 -17.68 5.00
C ALA A 68 -12.54 -17.13 4.92
N TYR A 69 -13.21 -17.27 3.77
CA TYR A 69 -14.59 -16.83 3.58
C TYR A 69 -15.55 -17.59 4.51
N ASP A 70 -15.45 -18.92 4.54
CA ASP A 70 -16.29 -19.76 5.42
C ASP A 70 -16.15 -19.37 6.90
N ILE A 71 -14.95 -19.01 7.34
CA ILE A 71 -14.68 -18.58 8.71
C ILE A 71 -15.38 -17.26 9.04
N ILE A 72 -15.33 -16.27 8.15
CA ILE A 72 -15.87 -14.94 8.46
C ILE A 72 -17.33 -14.76 8.08
N ALA A 73 -17.87 -15.56 7.15
CA ALA A 73 -19.21 -15.36 6.59
C ALA A 73 -20.30 -15.25 7.67
N PRO A 74 -20.29 -16.05 8.76
CA PRO A 74 -21.26 -15.89 9.84
C PRO A 74 -21.21 -14.53 10.55
N PHE A 75 -20.05 -13.86 10.54
CA PHE A 75 -19.78 -12.64 11.30
C PHE A 75 -20.06 -11.35 10.54
N ILE A 76 -20.10 -11.38 9.20
CA ILE A 76 -20.27 -10.18 8.35
C ILE A 76 -21.54 -9.41 8.73
N ASP A 77 -22.67 -10.10 8.82
CA ASP A 77 -23.96 -9.47 9.15
C ASP A 77 -24.15 -9.26 10.66
N ARG A 78 -23.49 -10.08 11.50
CA ARG A 78 -23.54 -9.97 12.97
C ARG A 78 -22.74 -8.78 13.50
N PHE A 79 -21.62 -8.45 12.84
CA PHE A 79 -20.68 -7.41 13.26
C PHE A 79 -20.45 -6.37 12.16
N PRO A 80 -21.52 -5.72 11.66
CA PRO A 80 -21.46 -4.90 10.46
C PRO A 80 -20.72 -3.57 10.71
N THR A 81 -20.48 -3.18 11.97
CA THR A 81 -19.72 -1.98 12.36
C THR A 81 -18.33 -2.30 12.92
N SER A 82 -17.91 -3.57 12.91
CA SER A 82 -16.55 -3.94 13.35
C SER A 82 -15.56 -3.66 12.21
N PRO A 83 -14.62 -2.71 12.37
CA PRO A 83 -13.63 -2.43 11.32
C PRO A 83 -12.77 -3.65 11.01
N LEU A 84 -12.51 -4.52 12.00
CA LEU A 84 -11.75 -5.76 11.82
C LEU A 84 -12.49 -6.76 10.92
N VAL A 85 -13.78 -6.95 11.13
CA VAL A 85 -14.60 -7.88 10.31
C VAL A 85 -14.72 -7.33 8.89
N VAL A 86 -15.02 -6.05 8.74
CA VAL A 86 -15.14 -5.41 7.42
C VAL A 86 -13.80 -5.42 6.68
N ALA A 87 -12.68 -5.16 7.37
CA ALA A 87 -11.35 -5.23 6.77
C ALA A 87 -11.01 -6.65 6.29
N THR A 88 -11.29 -7.66 7.11
CA THR A 88 -11.06 -9.07 6.74
C THR A 88 -11.90 -9.45 5.53
N HIS A 89 -13.15 -9.01 5.46
CA HIS A 89 -14.02 -9.25 4.30
C HIS A 89 -13.50 -8.55 3.03
N CYS A 90 -13.01 -7.31 3.14
CA CYS A 90 -12.39 -6.61 1.99
C CYS A 90 -11.14 -7.34 1.49
N ALA A 91 -10.33 -7.93 2.38
CA ALA A 91 -9.13 -8.67 2.01
C ALA A 91 -9.41 -9.96 1.22
N GLN A 92 -10.65 -10.47 1.23
CA GLN A 92 -11.06 -11.68 0.49
C GLN A 92 -11.48 -11.43 -0.94
N VAL A 93 -11.64 -10.16 -1.32
CA VAL A 93 -12.27 -9.74 -2.59
C VAL A 93 -11.59 -10.34 -3.83
N THR A 94 -10.31 -10.71 -3.75
CA THR A 94 -9.50 -11.29 -4.84
C THR A 94 -9.75 -12.78 -5.12
N GLY A 95 -10.58 -13.47 -4.33
CA GLY A 95 -10.94 -14.87 -4.54
C GLY A 95 -12.06 -15.09 -5.58
N ALA A 96 -12.25 -16.34 -6.02
CA ALA A 96 -13.19 -16.76 -7.07
C ALA A 96 -14.69 -16.38 -6.83
N GLY A 97 -15.04 -15.85 -5.66
CA GLY A 97 -16.38 -15.37 -5.31
C GLY A 97 -16.60 -13.85 -5.46
N GLY A 98 -15.60 -13.07 -5.87
CA GLY A 98 -15.66 -11.61 -5.99
C GLY A 98 -16.72 -11.12 -6.98
N LYS A 99 -17.90 -10.72 -6.49
CA LYS A 99 -18.89 -9.99 -7.31
C LYS A 99 -18.44 -8.54 -7.48
N THR A 100 -17.96 -8.22 -8.68
CA THR A 100 -17.37 -6.94 -9.11
C THR A 100 -18.05 -5.67 -8.57
N HIS A 101 -19.38 -5.62 -8.59
CA HIS A 101 -20.16 -4.44 -8.20
C HIS A 101 -20.24 -4.14 -6.69
N LYS A 102 -19.69 -5.00 -5.81
CA LYS A 102 -19.76 -4.79 -4.35
C LYS A 102 -18.44 -4.34 -3.71
N ILE A 103 -17.36 -4.27 -4.48
CA ILE A 103 -16.01 -4.03 -3.95
C ILE A 103 -15.90 -2.58 -3.45
N ALA A 104 -16.37 -1.63 -4.24
CA ALA A 104 -16.38 -0.23 -3.86
C ALA A 104 -17.19 -0.03 -2.56
N ASP A 105 -18.44 -0.49 -2.52
CA ASP A 105 -19.30 -0.41 -1.32
C ASP A 105 -18.66 -1.00 -0.05
N GLN A 106 -17.91 -2.09 -0.18
CA GLN A 106 -17.19 -2.70 0.94
C GLN A 106 -16.06 -1.81 1.45
N TYR A 107 -15.24 -1.27 0.56
CA TYR A 107 -14.16 -0.35 0.92
C TYR A 107 -14.68 0.98 1.44
N GLU A 108 -15.73 1.52 0.83
CA GLU A 108 -16.46 2.69 1.30
C GLU A 108 -16.87 2.52 2.77
N ARG A 109 -17.49 1.39 3.09
CA ARG A 109 -17.87 1.06 4.47
C ARG A 109 -16.66 0.98 5.40
N LEU A 110 -15.56 0.38 4.97
CA LEU A 110 -14.34 0.28 5.76
C LEU A 110 -13.72 1.66 6.02
N ILE A 111 -13.73 2.53 5.01
CA ILE A 111 -13.24 3.90 5.09
C ILE A 111 -14.08 4.71 6.07
N ASP A 112 -15.42 4.59 6.03
CA ASP A 112 -16.30 5.25 7.01
C ASP A 112 -16.00 4.82 8.45
N LEU A 113 -15.71 3.53 8.65
CA LEU A 113 -15.38 2.97 9.96
C LEU A 113 -13.96 3.33 10.43
N ASN A 114 -13.05 3.69 9.54
CA ASN A 114 -11.64 3.96 9.84
C ASN A 114 -11.03 5.09 8.98
N GLN A 115 -11.67 6.25 9.01
CA GLN A 115 -11.39 7.41 8.16
C GLN A 115 -9.96 7.98 8.24
N HIS A 116 -9.23 7.72 9.34
CA HIS A 116 -7.83 8.14 9.50
C HIS A 116 -6.80 7.13 8.98
N ASN A 117 -7.24 5.95 8.56
CA ASN A 117 -6.34 4.94 8.03
C ASN A 117 -6.33 5.03 6.49
N PRO A 118 -5.18 5.34 5.86
CA PRO A 118 -5.09 5.41 4.41
C PRO A 118 -5.04 4.01 3.75
N ARG A 119 -4.78 2.94 4.50
CA ARG A 119 -4.58 1.59 3.94
C ARG A 119 -5.83 1.05 3.21
N PRO A 120 -7.06 1.21 3.74
CA PRO A 120 -8.29 0.88 3.00
C PRO A 120 -8.44 1.64 1.68
N MET A 121 -8.14 2.93 1.65
CA MET A 121 -8.22 3.75 0.42
C MET A 121 -7.25 3.24 -0.64
N ARG A 122 -6.00 2.99 -0.22
CA ARG A 122 -4.95 2.41 -1.06
C ARG A 122 -5.35 1.06 -1.65
N ALA A 123 -5.83 0.14 -0.80
CA ALA A 123 -6.27 -1.17 -1.23
C ALA A 123 -7.49 -1.13 -2.17
N MET A 124 -8.42 -0.18 -1.93
CA MET A 124 -9.55 0.07 -2.83
C MET A 124 -9.06 0.37 -4.24
N GLY A 125 -8.11 1.30 -4.39
CA GLY A 125 -7.57 1.65 -5.70
C GLY A 125 -6.95 0.47 -6.44
N SER A 126 -6.12 -0.31 -5.75
CA SER A 126 -5.53 -1.52 -6.33
C SER A 126 -6.60 -2.51 -6.81
N HIS A 127 -7.65 -2.76 -6.02
CA HIS A 127 -8.70 -3.73 -6.37
C HIS A 127 -9.73 -3.21 -7.38
N LEU A 128 -9.74 -1.91 -7.68
CA LEU A 128 -10.54 -1.31 -8.75
C LEU A 128 -9.84 -1.32 -10.12
N LEU A 129 -8.59 -1.79 -10.20
CA LEU A 129 -7.93 -1.97 -11.50
C LEU A 129 -8.62 -3.08 -12.33
N PRO A 130 -8.59 -2.99 -13.68
CA PRO A 130 -9.22 -3.98 -14.56
C PRO A 130 -8.71 -5.41 -14.41
N ARG A 131 -7.45 -5.58 -13.97
CA ARG A 131 -6.86 -6.90 -13.72
C ARG A 131 -7.60 -7.69 -12.63
N TRP A 132 -8.35 -6.99 -11.79
CA TRP A 132 -9.17 -7.61 -10.74
C TRP A 132 -10.63 -7.61 -11.20
N PHE A 133 -11.37 -6.56 -10.86
CA PHE A 133 -12.83 -6.56 -10.99
C PHE A 133 -13.42 -5.18 -11.32
N GLY A 134 -12.59 -4.14 -11.37
CA GLY A 134 -13.04 -2.79 -11.62
C GLY A 134 -12.76 -2.33 -13.05
N SER A 135 -12.76 -1.01 -13.23
CA SER A 135 -12.41 -0.33 -14.47
C SER A 135 -11.71 0.98 -14.15
N TYR A 136 -10.99 1.56 -15.12
CA TYR A 136 -10.36 2.86 -14.95
C TYR A 136 -11.38 3.97 -14.62
N ASP A 137 -12.57 3.92 -15.22
CA ASP A 137 -13.67 4.85 -14.91
C ASP A 137 -14.16 4.69 -13.47
N GLN A 138 -14.26 3.45 -12.99
CA GLN A 138 -14.68 3.18 -11.61
C GLN A 138 -13.60 3.63 -10.62
N LEU A 139 -12.33 3.37 -10.90
CA LEU A 139 -11.21 3.86 -10.09
C LEU A 139 -11.26 5.38 -9.94
N GLU A 140 -11.43 6.11 -11.04
CA GLU A 140 -11.50 7.58 -11.03
C GLU A 140 -12.73 8.10 -10.28
N LEU A 141 -13.91 7.52 -10.52
CA LEU A 141 -15.14 7.89 -9.84
C LEU A 141 -15.01 7.71 -8.32
N GLU A 142 -14.50 6.55 -7.90
CA GLU A 142 -14.39 6.21 -6.49
C GLU A 142 -13.27 6.95 -5.77
N ALA A 143 -12.19 7.31 -6.47
CA ALA A 143 -11.16 8.20 -5.92
C ALA A 143 -11.75 9.59 -5.59
N ARG A 144 -12.58 10.15 -6.48
CA ARG A 144 -13.26 11.44 -6.24
C ARG A 144 -14.30 11.35 -5.13
N ARG A 145 -15.09 10.27 -5.08
CA ARG A 145 -16.05 10.03 -3.99
C ARG A 145 -15.33 9.90 -2.65
N THR A 146 -14.19 9.22 -2.61
CA THR A 146 -13.39 9.06 -1.39
C THR A 146 -12.78 10.38 -0.92
N ALA A 147 -12.33 11.23 -1.84
CA ALA A 147 -11.91 12.59 -1.52
C ALA A 147 -13.03 13.39 -0.88
N ALA A 148 -14.23 13.42 -1.49
CA ALA A 148 -15.39 14.12 -0.93
C ALA A 148 -15.81 13.54 0.44
N ARG A 149 -15.82 12.22 0.58
CA ARG A 149 -16.17 11.50 1.82
C ARG A 149 -15.24 11.84 2.99
N THR A 150 -13.97 12.13 2.69
CA THR A 150 -12.93 12.33 3.71
C THR A 150 -12.29 13.72 3.68
N GLU A 151 -12.92 14.67 2.99
CA GLU A 151 -12.43 16.03 2.78
C GLU A 151 -12.07 16.74 4.09
N HIS A 152 -12.88 16.55 5.14
CA HIS A 152 -12.64 17.14 6.46
C HIS A 152 -11.35 16.63 7.12
N ILE A 153 -10.89 15.42 6.78
CA ILE A 153 -9.67 14.82 7.34
C ILE A 153 -8.49 14.98 6.40
N TRP A 154 -8.69 14.69 5.12
CA TRP A 154 -7.60 14.56 4.15
C TRP A 154 -7.61 15.64 3.07
N GLY A 155 -8.61 16.52 2.99
CA GLY A 155 -8.76 17.41 1.84
C GLY A 155 -8.84 16.60 0.54
N ALA A 156 -8.01 16.95 -0.45
CA ALA A 156 -7.83 16.17 -1.67
C ALA A 156 -7.09 14.84 -1.46
N GLY A 157 -6.48 14.62 -0.28
CA GLY A 157 -5.67 13.44 0.03
C GLY A 157 -6.39 12.10 -0.09
N GLY A 158 -7.72 12.06 0.05
CA GLY A 158 -8.50 10.84 -0.19
C GLY A 158 -8.38 10.35 -1.64
N TYR A 159 -8.33 11.27 -2.61
CA TYR A 159 -8.09 10.94 -4.02
C TYR A 159 -6.68 10.37 -4.22
N THR A 160 -5.68 11.05 -3.67
CA THR A 160 -4.28 10.61 -3.73
C THR A 160 -4.09 9.23 -3.12
N TRP A 161 -4.70 8.95 -1.96
CA TRP A 161 -4.57 7.63 -1.34
C TRP A 161 -5.22 6.51 -2.14
N VAL A 162 -6.37 6.75 -2.78
CA VAL A 162 -6.98 5.76 -3.68
C VAL A 162 -6.09 5.52 -4.90
N GLN A 163 -5.57 6.58 -5.53
CA GLN A 163 -4.75 6.43 -6.73
C GLN A 163 -3.35 5.87 -6.45
N PHE A 164 -2.84 6.01 -5.23
CA PHE A 164 -1.43 5.80 -4.85
C PHE A 164 -0.81 4.50 -5.38
N ASP A 165 -1.39 3.36 -5.03
CA ASP A 165 -0.88 2.05 -5.44
C ASP A 165 -1.39 1.66 -6.84
N ALA A 166 -2.49 2.25 -7.31
CA ALA A 166 -3.05 1.94 -8.62
C ALA A 166 -2.11 2.44 -9.75
N ILE A 167 -1.67 3.69 -9.66
CA ILE A 167 -0.83 4.33 -10.70
C ILE A 167 0.62 3.84 -10.69
N SER A 168 1.11 3.34 -9.55
CA SER A 168 2.45 2.73 -9.49
C SER A 168 2.49 1.37 -10.18
N ASN A 169 1.37 0.65 -10.18
CA ASN A 169 1.28 -0.73 -10.69
C ASN A 169 0.69 -0.83 -12.10
N ASP A 170 0.06 0.22 -12.63
CA ASP A 170 -0.67 0.18 -13.91
C ASP A 170 -0.44 1.44 -14.75
N ASP A 171 0.15 1.28 -15.93
CA ASP A 171 0.51 2.40 -16.82
C ASP A 171 -0.72 3.17 -17.32
N VAL A 172 -1.83 2.49 -17.58
CA VAL A 172 -3.04 3.14 -18.10
C VAL A 172 -3.74 3.92 -16.99
N ALA A 173 -3.80 3.37 -15.76
CA ALA A 173 -4.27 4.13 -14.61
C ALA A 173 -3.41 5.38 -14.37
N CYS A 174 -2.08 5.25 -14.47
CA CYS A 174 -1.15 6.38 -14.36
C CYS A 174 -1.39 7.42 -15.47
N ALA A 175 -1.52 6.99 -16.73
CA ALA A 175 -1.74 7.87 -17.88
C ALA A 175 -3.05 8.68 -17.79
N ASN A 176 -4.08 8.12 -17.14
CA ASN A 176 -5.40 8.74 -16.97
C ASN A 176 -5.51 9.65 -15.74
N LEU A 177 -4.49 9.73 -14.90
CA LEU A 177 -4.53 10.43 -13.62
C LEU A 177 -4.82 11.94 -13.79
N ASP A 178 -5.77 12.46 -13.02
CA ASP A 178 -5.85 13.90 -12.73
C ASP A 178 -4.67 14.32 -11.85
N LEU A 179 -3.55 14.62 -12.50
CA LEU A 179 -2.29 14.90 -11.85
C LEU A 179 -2.33 16.16 -10.95
N PRO A 180 -2.90 17.31 -11.39
CA PRO A 180 -3.02 18.47 -10.51
C PRO A 180 -3.73 18.12 -9.19
N PHE A 181 -4.84 17.39 -9.27
CA PHE A 181 -5.60 16.99 -8.09
C PHE A 181 -4.83 15.99 -7.21
N PHE A 182 -4.05 15.09 -7.81
CA PHE A 182 -3.14 14.19 -7.08
C PHE A 182 -2.07 14.96 -6.29
N ILE A 183 -1.44 15.96 -6.91
CA ILE A 183 -0.39 16.77 -6.28
C ILE A 183 -0.98 17.64 -5.15
N ASP A 184 -2.15 18.22 -5.35
CA ASP A 184 -2.85 18.94 -4.28
C ASP A 184 -3.17 18.03 -3.10
N GLY A 185 -3.57 16.77 -3.37
CA GLY A 185 -3.76 15.78 -2.32
C GLY A 185 -2.46 15.38 -1.59
N LEU A 186 -1.30 15.35 -2.25
CA LEU A 186 -0.01 15.16 -1.57
C LEU A 186 0.25 16.29 -0.56
N ARG A 187 -0.02 17.54 -0.95
CA ARG A 187 0.13 18.71 -0.08
C ARG A 187 -0.83 18.66 1.11
N ASP A 188 -2.09 18.33 0.86
CA ASP A 188 -3.09 18.20 1.91
C ASP A 188 -2.72 17.10 2.91
N ILE A 189 -2.25 15.94 2.44
CA ILE A 189 -1.78 14.85 3.31
C ILE A 189 -0.65 15.33 4.23
N LEU A 190 0.36 16.01 3.68
CA LEU A 190 1.52 16.48 4.47
C LEU A 190 1.15 17.61 5.43
N THR A 191 0.19 18.45 5.06
CA THR A 191 -0.30 19.54 5.92
C THR A 191 -1.15 18.99 7.08
N ARG A 192 -1.98 17.99 6.82
CA ARG A 192 -2.96 17.45 7.78
C ARG A 192 -2.40 16.29 8.61
N CYS A 193 -1.38 15.60 8.10
CA CYS A 193 -0.63 14.54 8.80
C CYS A 193 0.89 14.77 8.66
N PRO A 194 1.45 15.81 9.31
CA PRO A 194 2.87 16.19 9.21
C PRO A 194 3.77 15.27 10.06
N THR A 195 3.59 13.95 9.96
CA THR A 195 4.43 13.00 10.67
C THR A 195 5.69 12.70 9.85
N PRO A 196 6.84 12.43 10.48
CA PRO A 196 8.03 12.04 9.75
C PRO A 196 7.84 10.78 8.91
N HIS A 197 7.01 9.85 9.39
CA HIS A 197 6.63 8.65 8.65
C HIS A 197 5.94 9.00 7.33
N THR A 198 4.91 9.85 7.36
CA THR A 198 4.17 10.29 6.17
C THR A 198 5.07 11.05 5.19
N ALA A 199 5.91 11.96 5.70
CA ALA A 199 6.87 12.68 4.87
C ALA A 199 7.85 11.74 4.15
N ASN A 200 8.43 10.77 4.87
CA ASN A 200 9.33 9.77 4.29
C ASN A 200 8.59 8.87 3.28
N LEU A 201 7.36 8.45 3.58
CA LEU A 201 6.55 7.62 2.69
C LEU A 201 6.32 8.32 1.34
N LEU A 202 5.85 9.56 1.37
CA LEU A 202 5.54 10.31 0.16
C LEU A 202 6.80 10.73 -0.61
N ALA A 203 7.86 11.17 0.09
CA ALA A 203 9.14 11.50 -0.53
C ALA A 203 9.75 10.28 -1.24
N ALA A 204 9.81 9.13 -0.54
CA ALA A 204 10.38 7.91 -1.09
C ALA A 204 9.54 7.36 -2.25
N TYR A 205 8.20 7.44 -2.15
CA TYR A 205 7.32 7.06 -3.26
C TYR A 205 7.56 7.91 -4.51
N CYS A 206 7.61 9.23 -4.37
CA CYS A 206 7.86 10.13 -5.49
C CYS A 206 9.24 9.84 -6.11
N ALA A 207 10.27 9.72 -5.28
CA ALA A 207 11.65 9.58 -5.75
C ALA A 207 11.96 8.22 -6.37
N ASN A 208 11.48 7.14 -5.74
CA ASN A 208 11.86 5.77 -6.10
C ASN A 208 10.78 5.07 -6.90
N THR A 209 9.57 4.98 -6.35
CA THR A 209 8.49 4.22 -6.99
C THR A 209 8.06 4.86 -8.30
N MET A 210 7.90 6.18 -8.32
CA MET A 210 7.51 6.91 -9.53
C MET A 210 8.73 7.32 -10.36
N GLY A 211 9.80 7.81 -9.72
CA GLY A 211 11.00 8.27 -10.41
C GLY A 211 11.80 7.18 -11.14
N GLN A 212 11.62 5.90 -10.78
CA GLN A 212 12.29 4.77 -11.45
C GLN A 212 11.35 3.99 -12.40
N GLY A 213 10.06 4.34 -12.45
CA GLY A 213 9.10 3.69 -13.33
C GLY A 213 9.29 4.15 -14.78
N VAL A 214 9.82 3.28 -15.64
CA VAL A 214 9.90 3.48 -17.08
C VAL A 214 9.00 2.46 -17.75
N SER A 215 8.17 2.91 -18.68
CA SER A 215 7.22 2.06 -19.40
C SER A 215 7.23 2.34 -20.90
N GLU A 216 6.49 1.54 -21.66
CA GLU A 216 6.24 1.82 -23.08
C GLU A 216 5.14 2.89 -23.26
N ASN A 217 4.53 3.37 -22.18
CA ASN A 217 3.49 4.39 -22.19
C ASN A 217 4.08 5.78 -21.90
N GLU A 218 4.29 6.57 -22.96
CA GLU A 218 4.87 7.91 -22.87
C GLU A 218 4.09 8.86 -21.94
N GLN A 219 2.76 8.73 -21.90
CA GLN A 219 1.91 9.58 -21.05
C GLN A 219 2.08 9.21 -19.57
N ALA A 220 2.14 7.91 -19.25
CA ALA A 220 2.43 7.44 -17.89
C ALA A 220 3.82 7.92 -17.44
N ASP A 221 4.81 7.83 -18.31
CA ASP A 221 6.18 8.28 -18.02
C ASP A 221 6.28 9.82 -17.89
N HIS A 222 5.43 10.57 -18.58
CA HIS A 222 5.29 12.01 -18.34
C HIS A 222 4.74 12.31 -16.94
N ILE A 223 3.66 11.64 -16.55
CA ILE A 223 3.03 11.82 -15.24
C ILE A 223 3.97 11.39 -14.10
N ARG A 224 4.65 10.24 -14.25
CA ARG A 224 5.65 9.76 -13.29
C ARG A 224 6.76 10.77 -13.04
N ARG A 225 7.28 11.42 -14.09
CA ARG A 225 8.31 12.46 -13.95
C ARG A 225 7.80 13.65 -13.13
N GLN A 226 6.58 14.12 -13.39
CA GLN A 226 6.01 15.24 -12.64
C GLN A 226 5.71 14.89 -11.17
N ILE A 227 5.34 13.63 -10.88
CA ILE A 227 5.23 13.15 -9.51
C ILE A 227 6.63 13.04 -8.87
N ALA A 228 7.63 12.57 -9.60
CA ALA A 228 9.00 12.48 -9.11
C ALA A 228 9.59 13.86 -8.77
N ASP A 229 9.27 14.90 -9.54
CA ASP A 229 9.66 16.29 -9.27
C ASP A 229 9.11 16.78 -7.91
N CYS A 230 8.01 16.21 -7.41
CA CYS A 230 7.49 16.55 -6.08
C CYS A 230 8.42 16.14 -4.94
N THR A 231 9.38 15.25 -5.18
CA THR A 231 10.38 14.86 -4.18
C THR A 231 11.11 16.06 -3.60
N GLU A 232 11.44 17.06 -4.43
CA GLU A 232 12.23 18.20 -4.00
C GLU A 232 11.54 18.99 -2.88
N TRP A 233 10.32 19.45 -3.10
CA TRP A 233 9.60 20.25 -2.10
C TRP A 233 9.24 19.42 -0.88
N ILE A 234 8.86 18.13 -1.05
CA ILE A 234 8.56 17.26 0.08
C ILE A 234 9.77 17.10 0.99
N VAL A 235 10.94 16.81 0.40
CA VAL A 235 12.18 16.66 1.17
C VAL A 235 12.55 17.97 1.86
N ARG A 236 12.54 19.08 1.12
CA ARG A 236 12.99 20.39 1.63
C ARG A 236 12.07 20.98 2.69
N GLU A 237 10.78 20.64 2.68
CA GLU A 237 9.79 21.28 3.55
C GLU A 237 9.28 20.37 4.67
N HIS A 238 9.30 19.04 4.49
CA HIS A 238 8.62 18.12 5.39
C HIS A 238 9.51 17.03 6.03
N ILE A 239 10.73 16.78 5.53
CA ILE A 239 11.59 15.74 6.12
C ILE A 239 12.34 16.30 7.35
N THR A 240 11.91 15.87 8.53
CA THR A 240 12.53 16.24 9.83
C THR A 240 13.44 15.14 10.39
N GLU A 241 13.28 13.91 9.92
CA GLU A 241 14.14 12.77 10.23
C GLU A 241 14.05 11.75 9.10
N LEU A 242 15.07 10.91 8.96
CA LEU A 242 15.13 9.88 7.92
C LEU A 242 14.66 8.54 8.47
N HIS A 243 13.75 7.86 7.76
CA HIS A 243 13.26 6.51 8.07
C HIS A 243 13.74 5.50 7.02
N PRO A 244 14.93 4.88 7.19
CA PRO A 244 15.56 4.12 6.10
C PRO A 244 14.77 2.92 5.59
N MET A 245 13.98 2.27 6.45
CA MET A 245 13.14 1.13 6.04
C MET A 245 12.11 1.52 4.98
N ILE A 246 11.55 2.73 5.05
CA ILE A 246 10.56 3.22 4.08
C ILE A 246 11.19 3.38 2.71
N TRP A 247 12.37 4.01 2.66
CA TRP A 247 13.13 4.22 1.43
C TRP A 247 13.56 2.90 0.79
N ALA A 248 13.97 1.92 1.61
CA ALA A 248 14.30 0.59 1.14
C ALA A 248 13.08 -0.09 0.49
N HIS A 249 11.91 -0.04 1.12
CA HIS A 249 10.68 -0.58 0.52
C HIS A 249 10.27 0.16 -0.76
N ALA A 250 10.37 1.49 -0.80
CA ALA A 250 10.00 2.28 -1.97
C ALA A 250 10.84 1.94 -3.21
N ALA A 251 12.13 1.64 -3.03
CA ALA A 251 13.03 1.16 -4.09
C ALA A 251 12.62 -0.21 -4.67
N HIS A 252 11.75 -0.94 -3.98
CA HIS A 252 11.16 -2.20 -4.42
C HIS A 252 9.65 -2.08 -4.64
N GLY A 253 9.14 -0.87 -4.95
CA GLY A 253 7.73 -0.65 -5.26
C GLY A 253 6.76 -0.92 -4.10
N PHE A 254 7.26 -0.89 -2.86
CA PHE A 254 6.52 -1.31 -1.66
C PHE A 254 5.99 -2.75 -1.73
N ASP A 255 6.74 -3.65 -2.38
CA ASP A 255 6.38 -5.07 -2.43
C ASP A 255 6.28 -5.67 -1.01
N ASN A 256 5.06 -6.04 -0.62
CA ASN A 256 4.76 -6.64 0.67
C ASN A 256 5.26 -8.09 0.77
N ASN A 257 5.51 -8.76 -0.35
CA ASN A 257 6.01 -10.14 -0.40
C ASN A 257 7.55 -10.20 -0.48
N LEU A 258 8.22 -9.04 -0.38
CA LEU A 258 9.67 -8.97 -0.48
C LEU A 258 10.35 -9.78 0.64
N HIS A 259 11.16 -10.76 0.24
CA HIS A 259 11.87 -11.60 1.20
C HIS A 259 13.13 -10.89 1.75
N ILE A 260 12.98 -10.29 2.93
CA ILE A 260 14.08 -9.56 3.60
C ILE A 260 14.90 -10.53 4.46
N ARG A 261 16.10 -10.89 3.98
CA ARG A 261 17.03 -11.77 4.72
C ARG A 261 17.71 -11.09 5.91
N SER A 262 17.92 -9.78 5.84
CA SER A 262 18.59 -9.00 6.90
C SER A 262 17.98 -7.61 6.98
N PRO A 263 17.17 -7.31 8.01
CA PRO A 263 16.58 -5.99 8.20
C PRO A 263 17.63 -4.87 8.27
N GLN A 264 18.79 -5.14 8.87
CA GLN A 264 19.88 -4.17 8.99
C GLN A 264 20.47 -3.80 7.63
N LYS A 265 20.77 -4.78 6.77
CA LYS A 265 21.29 -4.51 5.41
C LYS A 265 20.25 -3.82 4.54
N PHE A 266 18.99 -4.21 4.69
CA PHE A 266 17.88 -3.60 3.97
C PHE A 266 17.71 -2.12 4.35
N ALA A 267 17.70 -1.82 5.65
CA ALA A 267 17.67 -0.44 6.14
C ALA A 267 18.90 0.37 5.70
N ALA A 268 20.10 -0.22 5.71
CA ALA A 268 21.31 0.45 5.21
C ALA A 268 21.19 0.84 3.73
N SER A 269 20.67 -0.07 2.89
CA SER A 269 20.41 0.21 1.48
C SER A 269 19.44 1.39 1.29
N GLY A 270 18.33 1.40 2.04
CA GLY A 270 17.38 2.52 1.98
C GLY A 270 17.97 3.85 2.49
N ARG A 271 18.86 3.80 3.49
CA ARG A 271 19.58 4.98 3.96
C ARG A 271 20.49 5.55 2.88
N ASP A 272 21.30 4.70 2.24
CA ASP A 272 22.25 5.12 1.21
C ASP A 272 21.51 5.73 0.01
N ASP A 273 20.39 5.13 -0.37
CA ASP A 273 19.52 5.60 -1.44
C ASP A 273 18.92 6.98 -1.14
N ALA A 274 18.33 7.14 0.05
CA ALA A 274 17.79 8.42 0.51
C ALA A 274 18.86 9.51 0.54
N LEU A 275 20.04 9.21 1.09
CA LEU A 275 21.14 10.17 1.18
C LEU A 275 21.67 10.57 -0.20
N ARG A 276 21.74 9.64 -1.15
CA ARG A 276 22.11 9.96 -2.55
C ARG A 276 21.12 10.93 -3.19
N ILE A 277 19.82 10.69 -3.00
CA ILE A 277 18.76 11.56 -3.55
C ILE A 277 18.84 12.94 -2.90
N MET A 278 18.94 13.00 -1.57
CA MET A 278 19.05 14.25 -0.83
C MET A 278 20.33 15.02 -1.18
N ALA A 279 21.47 14.34 -1.33
CA ALA A 279 22.72 14.98 -1.74
C ALA A 279 22.62 15.64 -3.12
N ASN A 280 21.87 15.04 -4.05
CA ASN A 280 21.58 15.66 -5.35
C ASN A 280 20.66 16.88 -5.22
N LEU A 281 19.61 16.79 -4.39
CA LEU A 281 18.68 17.90 -4.16
C LEU A 281 19.38 19.12 -3.54
N PHE A 282 20.25 18.89 -2.55
CA PHE A 282 21.01 19.95 -1.85
C PHE A 282 22.40 20.24 -2.45
N LYS A 283 22.63 19.85 -3.70
CA LYS A 283 23.96 19.92 -4.34
C LYS A 283 24.56 21.32 -4.31
N SER A 284 23.75 22.35 -4.53
CA SER A 284 24.19 23.75 -4.55
C SER A 284 24.65 24.21 -3.17
N GLU A 285 23.91 23.87 -2.12
CA GLU A 285 24.22 24.21 -0.74
C GLU A 285 25.47 23.48 -0.26
N ILE A 286 25.60 22.19 -0.60
CA ILE A 286 26.78 21.39 -0.27
C ILE A 286 28.03 21.95 -0.99
N ALA A 287 27.89 22.32 -2.28
CA ALA A 287 28.98 22.95 -3.02
C ALA A 287 29.39 24.32 -2.46
N ALA A 288 28.47 25.01 -1.77
CA ALA A 288 28.75 26.26 -1.06
C ALA A 288 29.45 26.05 0.30
N GLY A 289 29.74 24.80 0.69
CA GLY A 289 30.37 24.47 1.97
C GLY A 289 29.39 24.36 3.14
N ASN A 290 28.10 24.17 2.88
CA ASN A 290 27.12 23.92 3.93
C ASN A 290 26.96 22.43 4.22
N SER A 291 26.70 22.12 5.48
CA SER A 291 26.17 20.83 5.94
C SER A 291 24.63 20.89 5.98
N ILE A 292 23.96 19.80 5.60
CA ILE A 292 22.50 19.68 5.71
C ILE A 292 22.16 18.95 7.01
N VAL A 293 21.40 19.61 7.87
CA VAL A 293 20.96 19.07 9.16
C VAL A 293 19.43 19.04 9.19
N PHE A 294 18.85 17.89 9.58
CA PHE A 294 17.41 17.80 9.79
C PHE A 294 17.04 18.41 11.15
N THR A 295 16.07 19.32 11.13
CA THR A 295 15.52 19.99 12.31
C THR A 295 14.03 19.68 12.44
N PRO A 296 13.40 19.95 13.60
CA PRO A 296 11.94 19.84 13.73
C PRO A 296 11.16 20.66 12.70
N GLU A 297 11.77 21.72 12.16
CA GLU A 297 11.20 22.60 11.13
C GLU A 297 11.62 22.21 9.69
N GLY A 298 12.26 21.04 9.50
CA GLY A 298 12.73 20.53 8.22
C GLY A 298 14.25 20.64 8.03
N PRO A 299 14.79 20.30 6.84
CA PRO A 299 16.22 20.39 6.57
C PRO A 299 16.73 21.83 6.53
N ARG A 300 17.87 22.09 7.17
CA ARG A 300 18.57 23.38 7.18
C ARG A 300 19.99 23.22 6.67
N ALA A 301 20.40 24.12 5.79
CA ALA A 301 21.79 24.27 5.39
C ALA A 301 22.53 25.14 6.42
N ILE A 302 23.57 24.60 7.02
CA ILE A 302 24.38 25.25 8.07
C ILE A 302 25.82 25.34 7.55
N ALA A 303 26.38 26.54 7.55
CA ALA A 303 27.77 26.76 7.16
C ALA A 303 28.71 25.92 8.04
N THR A 304 29.63 25.20 7.39
CA THR A 304 30.59 24.32 8.06
C THR A 304 31.82 25.10 8.53
#